data_AF-A0A7X2STV2-F1
#
_entry.id   AF-A0A7X2STV2-F1
#
_cell.length_a   1.000
_cell.length_b   1.000
_cell.length_c   1.000
_cell.angle_alpha   90.00
_cell.angle_beta   90.00
_cell.angle_gamma   90.00
#
_symmetry.space_group_name_H-M   'P 1'
#
loop_
_entity.id
_entity.type
_entity.pdbx_description
1 polymer ?
#
loop_
_entity_poly.entity_id
_entity_poly.type
_entity_poly.pdbx_seq_one_letter_code
_entity_poly.pdbx_strand_id
1 'polypeptide(L)'
;MRDITFKFKILLCMLLTPSFSFASGTWNAKSAQMQCGSALVKVSAECQVNQKSPTENICKNYHLEIKNGTNNKEFSLPYIPNSQKALLEKQGYSFNNVVKPGDWAPSTMKCYDNENIVIGYHLGLDEDESVKGSLLSYIDAPFIDLSGNFITGNKLSELRSREMKNPYDNTSIDFISNR
;
A
#
# COMPACT_ATOMS: atom_id res chain seq x y z
N MET A 1 -9.86 -82.15 13.18
CA MET A 1 -10.87 -81.32 12.51
C MET A 1 -10.96 -80.00 13.29
N ARG A 2 -10.63 -78.89 12.61
CA ARG A 2 -10.86 -77.48 13.00
C ARG A 2 -10.21 -76.94 14.28
N ASP A 3 -8.96 -76.49 14.10
CA ASP A 3 -8.54 -75.19 14.62
C ASP A 3 -9.16 -74.07 13.76
N ILE A 4 -9.23 -72.87 14.33
CA ILE A 4 -9.49 -71.52 13.78
C ILE A 4 -10.59 -70.84 14.58
N THR A 5 -10.18 -70.00 15.54
CA THR A 5 -11.00 -68.87 15.98
C THR A 5 -10.17 -67.60 15.82
N PHE A 6 -10.14 -67.08 14.59
CA PHE A 6 -9.50 -65.82 14.24
C PHE A 6 -10.34 -64.66 14.80
N LYS A 7 -9.93 -64.08 15.93
CA LYS A 7 -10.55 -62.86 16.47
C LYS A 7 -10.04 -61.64 15.72
N PHE A 8 -10.65 -61.33 14.57
CA PHE A 8 -10.45 -60.05 13.90
C PHE A 8 -11.46 -59.04 14.44
N LYS A 9 -11.10 -58.34 15.53
CA LYS A 9 -11.81 -57.12 15.92
C LYS A 9 -11.38 -56.02 14.95
N ILE A 10 -12.21 -55.80 13.93
CA ILE A 10 -12.11 -54.64 13.02
C ILE A 10 -12.42 -53.41 13.86
N LEU A 11 -11.36 -52.76 14.35
CA LEU A 11 -11.43 -51.44 14.95
C LEU A 11 -11.59 -50.44 13.80
N LEU A 12 -12.82 -50.03 13.54
CA LEU A 12 -13.15 -48.98 12.59
C LEU A 12 -12.73 -47.62 13.22
N CYS A 13 -11.43 -47.32 13.20
CA CYS A 13 -10.97 -45.95 13.43
C CYS A 13 -11.34 -45.13 12.20
N MET A 14 -12.52 -44.49 12.23
CA MET A 14 -12.78 -43.33 11.40
C MET A 14 -11.73 -42.28 11.74
N LEU A 15 -10.67 -42.23 10.92
CA LEU A 15 -9.77 -41.09 10.82
C LEU A 15 -10.58 -39.92 10.27
N LEU A 16 -11.32 -39.25 11.14
CA LEU A 16 -11.68 -37.85 10.95
C LEU A 16 -10.37 -37.07 11.04
N THR A 17 -9.64 -37.02 9.92
CA THR A 17 -8.62 -36.00 9.75
C THR A 17 -9.37 -34.67 9.78
N PRO A 18 -9.09 -33.77 10.74
CA PRO A 18 -9.53 -32.39 10.58
C PRO A 18 -8.83 -31.91 9.31
N SER A 19 -9.60 -31.74 8.24
CA SER A 19 -9.18 -30.94 7.10
C SER A 19 -9.02 -29.52 7.64
N PHE A 20 -7.86 -29.23 8.21
CA PHE A 20 -7.40 -27.86 8.35
C PHE A 20 -7.20 -27.37 6.91
N SER A 21 -8.28 -26.91 6.27
CA SER A 21 -8.15 -25.91 5.22
C SER A 21 -7.59 -24.69 5.91
N PHE A 22 -6.27 -24.64 6.01
CA PHE A 22 -5.59 -23.36 6.02
C PHE A 22 -5.94 -22.75 4.66
N ALA A 23 -6.97 -21.91 4.63
CA ALA A 23 -7.07 -20.87 3.62
C ALA A 23 -5.83 -20.01 3.84
N SER A 24 -4.68 -20.44 3.31
CA SER A 24 -3.53 -19.56 3.17
C SER A 24 -4.05 -18.43 2.31
N GLY A 25 -4.16 -17.24 2.90
CA GLY A 25 -4.50 -16.04 2.15
C GLY A 25 -3.49 -15.94 1.04
N THR A 26 -3.88 -16.31 -0.17
CA THR A 26 -3.04 -16.15 -1.35
C THR A 26 -2.92 -14.65 -1.54
N TRP A 27 -1.74 -14.15 -1.86
CA TRP A 27 -1.49 -12.73 -2.08
C TRP A 27 -1.11 -12.52 -3.55
N ASN A 28 -1.71 -11.54 -4.21
CA ASN A 28 -1.40 -11.14 -5.58
C ASN A 28 -0.64 -9.81 -5.57
N ALA A 29 0.43 -9.75 -6.35
CA ALA A 29 1.13 -8.49 -6.59
C ALA A 29 0.24 -7.54 -7.41
N LYS A 30 0.15 -6.29 -6.95
CA LYS A 30 -0.50 -5.18 -7.64
C LYS A 30 0.54 -4.09 -7.87
N SER A 31 0.44 -3.38 -8.99
CA SER A 31 1.28 -2.21 -9.24
C SER A 31 0.63 -1.21 -10.18
N ALA A 32 0.97 0.05 -9.98
CA ALA A 32 0.68 1.17 -10.87
C ALA A 32 2.01 1.82 -11.25
N GLN A 33 2.11 2.36 -12.46
CA GLN A 33 3.33 3.00 -12.95
C GLN A 33 3.04 4.27 -13.74
N MET A 34 3.98 5.20 -13.70
CA MET A 34 3.93 6.50 -14.38
C MET A 34 5.33 6.83 -14.92
N GLN A 35 5.39 7.44 -16.10
CA GLN A 35 6.62 8.04 -16.62
C GLN A 35 6.75 9.47 -16.08
N CYS A 36 7.92 9.82 -15.54
CA CYS A 36 8.24 11.19 -15.12
C CYS A 36 9.62 11.59 -15.66
N GLY A 37 9.64 12.39 -16.72
CA GLY A 37 10.88 12.69 -17.45
C GLY A 37 11.55 11.41 -17.95
N SER A 38 12.81 11.21 -17.58
CA SER A 38 13.57 9.99 -17.92
C SER A 38 13.31 8.81 -16.98
N ALA A 39 12.58 9.01 -15.89
CA ALA A 39 12.36 7.98 -14.87
C ALA A 39 11.04 7.24 -15.04
N LEU A 40 11.07 5.92 -14.81
CA LEU A 40 9.89 5.11 -14.57
C LEU A 40 9.64 5.04 -13.07
N VAL A 41 8.46 5.49 -12.65
CA VAL A 41 8.02 5.50 -11.26
C VAL A 41 6.95 4.42 -11.10
N LYS A 42 7.12 3.54 -10.12
CA LYS A 42 6.22 2.41 -9.88
C LYS A 42 5.85 2.35 -8.41
N VAL A 43 4.58 2.17 -8.10
CA VAL A 43 4.11 1.79 -6.77
C VAL A 43 3.59 0.37 -6.82
N SER A 44 3.96 -0.47 -5.85
CA SER A 44 3.55 -1.88 -5.77
C SER A 44 3.09 -2.27 -4.36
N ALA A 45 2.23 -3.27 -4.28
CA ALA A 45 1.79 -3.89 -3.03
C ALA A 45 1.44 -5.37 -3.24
N GLU A 46 1.26 -6.11 -2.15
CA GLU A 46 0.67 -7.45 -2.12
C GLU A 46 -0.77 -7.35 -1.59
N CYS A 47 -1.76 -7.78 -2.37
CA CYS A 47 -3.17 -7.74 -1.96
C CYS A 47 -3.76 -9.15 -1.85
N GLN A 48 -4.61 -9.38 -0.86
CA GLN A 48 -5.20 -10.69 -0.60
C GLN A 48 -6.12 -11.12 -1.75
N VAL A 49 -6.03 -12.39 -2.12
CA VAL A 49 -6.77 -13.05 -3.21
C VAL A 49 -8.05 -13.68 -2.67
N ASN A 50 -9.06 -13.82 -3.54
CA ASN A 50 -10.34 -14.49 -3.26
C ASN A 50 -11.12 -13.89 -2.09
N GLN A 51 -11.29 -12.57 -2.13
CA GLN A 51 -12.09 -11.89 -1.13
C GLN A 51 -13.57 -12.10 -1.38
N LYS A 52 -14.35 -12.21 -0.29
CA LYS A 52 -15.80 -12.41 -0.37
C LYS A 52 -16.52 -11.12 -0.75
N SER A 53 -15.92 -9.97 -0.46
CA SER A 53 -16.45 -8.65 -0.81
C SER A 53 -15.33 -7.71 -1.31
N PRO A 54 -15.60 -6.86 -2.33
CA PRO A 54 -14.77 -5.71 -2.69
C PRO A 54 -14.40 -4.78 -1.52
N THR A 55 -15.22 -4.77 -0.46
CA THR A 55 -15.02 -3.96 0.74
C THR A 55 -14.11 -4.62 1.78
N GLU A 56 -13.49 -5.75 1.46
CA GLU A 56 -12.57 -6.46 2.35
C GLU A 56 -11.12 -6.39 1.84
N ASN A 57 -10.83 -5.57 0.80
CA ASN A 57 -9.53 -5.53 0.13
C ASN A 57 -8.42 -5.14 1.09
N ILE A 58 -7.57 -6.12 1.41
CA ILE A 58 -6.43 -5.95 2.31
C ILE A 58 -5.18 -6.01 1.45
N CYS A 59 -4.37 -4.97 1.53
CA CYS A 59 -3.08 -4.88 0.87
C CYS A 59 -1.99 -4.66 1.91
N LYS A 60 -0.77 -5.08 1.62
CA LYS A 60 0.40 -4.91 2.48
C LYS A 60 1.64 -4.63 1.66
N ASN A 61 2.71 -4.21 2.34
CA ASN A 61 4.03 -4.02 1.74
C ASN A 61 3.97 -3.05 0.55
N TYR A 62 3.45 -1.83 0.79
CA TYR A 62 3.47 -0.81 -0.26
C TYR A 62 4.90 -0.29 -0.46
N HIS A 63 5.36 -0.28 -1.70
CA HIS A 63 6.69 0.19 -2.09
C HIS A 63 6.61 1.16 -3.26
N LEU A 64 7.45 2.20 -3.22
CA LEU A 64 7.71 3.11 -4.33
C LEU A 64 9.08 2.83 -4.90
N GLU A 65 9.14 2.58 -6.20
CA GLU A 65 10.35 2.35 -6.98
C GLU A 65 10.53 3.48 -8.01
N ILE A 66 11.72 4.07 -8.07
CA ILE A 66 12.11 5.10 -9.04
C ILE A 66 13.31 4.58 -9.82
N LYS A 67 13.09 4.29 -11.12
CA LYS A 67 14.14 3.85 -12.04
C LYS A 67 14.53 4.98 -12.97
N ASN A 68 15.78 5.44 -12.87
CA ASN A 68 16.35 6.44 -13.76
C ASN A 68 17.70 5.95 -14.30
N GLY A 69 17.69 5.30 -15.48
CA GLY A 69 18.87 4.64 -16.03
C GLY A 69 19.38 3.53 -15.12
N THR A 70 20.64 3.64 -14.66
CA THR A 70 21.24 2.68 -13.70
C THR A 70 20.88 2.95 -12.25
N ASN A 71 20.27 4.10 -11.94
CA ASN A 71 19.88 4.45 -10.58
C ASN A 71 18.50 3.85 -10.29
N ASN A 72 18.43 2.95 -9.31
CA ASN A 72 17.18 2.44 -8.76
C ASN A 72 17.07 2.85 -7.29
N LYS A 73 15.94 3.41 -6.90
CA LYS A 73 15.63 3.76 -5.51
C LYS A 73 14.30 3.14 -5.13
N GLU A 74 14.27 2.53 -3.95
CA GLU A 74 13.08 1.88 -3.41
C GLU A 74 12.83 2.38 -1.98
N PHE A 75 11.56 2.66 -1.68
CA PHE A 75 11.13 3.14 -0.37
C PHE A 75 9.83 2.44 0.04
N SER A 76 9.70 2.09 1.31
CA SER A 76 8.40 1.69 1.87
C SER A 76 7.46 2.89 1.96
N LEU A 77 6.19 2.66 1.63
CA LEU A 77 5.12 3.65 1.80
C LEU A 77 4.33 3.39 3.10
N PRO A 78 3.78 4.44 3.75
CA PRO A 78 3.94 5.84 3.39
C PRO A 78 5.37 6.31 3.62
N TYR A 79 5.92 7.04 2.66
CA TYR A 79 7.26 7.56 2.78
C TYR A 79 7.17 8.94 3.45
N ILE A 80 7.83 9.08 4.60
CA ILE A 80 7.77 10.29 5.42
C ILE A 80 9.10 10.54 6.11
N PRO A 81 9.50 11.81 6.27
CA PRO A 81 10.57 12.16 7.19
C PRO A 81 10.26 11.67 8.61
N ASN A 82 11.27 11.15 9.31
CA ASN A 82 11.12 10.61 10.67
C ASN A 82 10.52 11.64 11.66
N SER A 83 10.84 12.93 11.49
CA SER A 83 10.29 14.00 12.32
C SER A 83 8.77 14.12 12.17
N GLN A 84 8.27 13.98 10.93
CA GLN A 84 6.84 14.03 10.62
C GLN A 84 6.14 12.76 11.11
N LYS A 85 6.77 11.59 10.92
CA LYS A 85 6.28 10.32 11.48
C LYS A 85 6.07 10.41 12.99
N ALA A 86 7.08 10.87 13.73
CA ALA A 86 7.01 10.99 15.18
C ALA A 86 5.94 12.00 15.64
N LEU A 87 5.70 13.06 14.88
CA LEU A 87 4.63 14.02 15.16
C LEU A 87 3.24 13.38 15.01
N LEU A 88 3.05 12.58 13.96
CA LEU A 88 1.81 11.85 13.70
C LEU A 88 1.56 10.74 14.72
N GLU A 89 2.59 9.99 15.11
CA GLU A 89 2.46 8.98 16.17
C GLU A 89 2.03 9.61 17.50
N LYS A 90 2.55 10.79 17.85
CA LYS A 90 2.12 11.55 19.04
C LYS A 90 0.65 12.01 18.99
N GLN A 91 0.09 12.14 17.79
CA GLN A 91 -1.31 12.51 17.57
C GLN A 91 -2.24 11.29 17.50
N GLY A 92 -1.69 10.07 17.61
CA GLY A 92 -2.47 8.82 17.65
C GLY A 92 -2.53 8.03 16.34
N TYR A 93 -1.79 8.45 15.31
CA TYR A 93 -1.72 7.71 14.04
C TYR A 93 -0.83 6.46 14.15
N SER A 94 -1.22 5.39 13.46
CA SER A 94 -0.43 4.16 13.35
C SER A 94 -0.08 3.88 11.89
N PHE A 95 1.15 3.41 11.66
CA PHE A 95 1.70 3.11 10.34
C PHE A 95 1.79 1.59 10.18
N ASN A 96 0.67 0.95 9.92
CA ASN A 96 0.59 -0.50 9.80
C ASN A 96 1.11 -0.96 8.43
N ASN A 97 1.85 -2.07 8.41
CA ASN A 97 2.29 -2.69 7.14
C ASN A 97 1.12 -3.30 6.35
N VAL A 98 0.04 -3.64 7.05
CA VAL A 98 -1.20 -4.18 6.47
C VAL A 98 -2.24 -3.07 6.50
N VAL A 99 -2.72 -2.70 5.33
CA VAL A 99 -3.71 -1.66 5.10
C VAL A 99 -5.04 -2.32 4.75
N LYS A 100 -6.09 -1.97 5.49
CA LYS A 100 -7.45 -2.46 5.32
C LYS A 100 -8.36 -1.35 4.76
N PRO A 101 -9.57 -1.68 4.30
CA PRO A 101 -10.55 -0.66 3.93
C PRO A 101 -10.89 0.22 5.14
N GLY A 102 -10.87 1.55 4.97
CA GLY A 102 -10.96 2.50 6.09
C GLY A 102 -9.60 3.01 6.58
N ASP A 103 -8.53 2.25 6.35
CA ASP A 103 -7.18 2.71 6.69
C ASP A 103 -6.66 3.70 5.64
N TRP A 104 -5.69 4.49 6.06
CA TRP A 104 -4.98 5.42 5.21
C TRP A 104 -4.02 4.70 4.26
N ALA A 105 -4.11 5.00 2.95
CA ALA A 105 -3.36 4.30 1.91
C ALA A 105 -2.88 5.25 0.79
N PRO A 106 -1.78 4.92 0.07
CA PRO A 106 -1.46 5.57 -1.18
C PRO A 106 -2.64 5.46 -2.16
N SER A 107 -3.04 6.56 -2.77
CA SER A 107 -4.18 6.59 -3.70
C SER A 107 -3.81 7.11 -5.08
N THR A 108 -2.84 8.03 -5.16
CA THR A 108 -2.48 8.70 -6.40
C THR A 108 -0.98 8.99 -6.45
N MET A 109 -0.44 9.09 -7.65
CA MET A 109 0.88 9.66 -7.89
C MET A 109 0.85 10.65 -9.04
N LYS A 110 1.71 11.66 -8.94
CA LYS A 110 1.79 12.74 -9.93
C LYS A 110 3.22 13.16 -10.18
N CYS A 111 3.50 13.54 -11.43
CA CYS A 111 4.78 14.06 -11.89
C CYS A 111 4.71 15.58 -12.09
N TYR A 112 5.73 16.28 -11.63
CA TYR A 112 5.91 17.71 -11.73
C TYR A 112 7.24 18.03 -12.41
N ASP A 113 7.15 18.88 -13.42
CA ASP A 113 8.31 19.41 -14.17
C ASP A 113 9.22 18.32 -14.75
N ASN A 114 8.70 17.10 -14.94
CA ASN A 114 9.48 15.92 -15.36
C ASN A 114 10.63 15.55 -14.40
N GLU A 115 10.61 16.04 -13.17
CA GLU A 115 11.74 15.95 -12.23
C GLU A 115 11.32 15.59 -10.81
N ASN A 116 10.06 15.84 -10.45
CA ASN A 116 9.58 15.71 -9.09
C ASN A 116 8.32 14.87 -9.06
N ILE A 117 8.15 14.06 -8.03
CA ILE A 117 6.92 13.29 -7.82
C ILE A 117 6.35 13.51 -6.44
N VAL A 118 5.03 13.32 -6.34
CA VAL A 118 4.29 13.30 -5.09
C VAL A 118 3.38 12.08 -5.09
N ILE A 119 3.25 11.44 -3.92
CA ILE A 119 2.27 10.39 -3.67
C ILE A 119 1.17 11.02 -2.81
N GLY A 120 -0.04 11.04 -3.34
CA GLY A 120 -1.23 11.41 -2.59
C GLY A 120 -1.75 10.20 -1.82
N TYR A 121 -2.26 10.46 -0.63
CA TYR A 121 -2.85 9.44 0.23
C TYR A 121 -4.24 9.88 0.68
N HIS A 122 -5.18 8.94 0.81
CA HIS A 122 -6.55 9.22 1.26
C HIS A 122 -6.84 8.46 2.55
N LEU A 123 -7.55 9.11 3.47
CA LEU A 123 -8.18 8.45 4.61
C LEU A 123 -9.38 7.66 4.08
N GLY A 124 -9.56 6.43 4.54
CA GLY A 124 -10.78 5.70 4.30
C GLY A 124 -11.88 6.23 5.23
N LEU A 125 -12.88 6.85 4.62
CA LEU A 125 -14.13 7.41 5.19
C LEU A 125 -14.05 8.90 5.55
N ASP A 126 -14.75 9.66 4.69
CA ASP A 126 -15.17 11.07 4.76
C ASP A 126 -14.07 12.16 4.73
N GLU A 127 -14.20 13.03 3.73
CA GLU A 127 -13.33 14.19 3.44
C GLU A 127 -13.37 15.29 4.52
N ASP A 128 -14.10 15.08 5.62
CA ASP A 128 -14.43 16.09 6.62
C ASP A 128 -13.53 16.09 7.87
N GLU A 129 -12.61 15.12 8.01
CA GLU A 129 -11.63 15.17 9.10
C GLU A 129 -10.40 16.00 8.72
N SER A 130 -10.39 17.26 9.16
CA SER A 130 -9.20 18.13 9.11
C SER A 130 -8.14 17.66 10.11
N VAL A 131 -7.47 16.56 9.80
CA VAL A 131 -6.34 16.06 10.58
C VAL A 131 -5.14 17.00 10.42
N LYS A 132 -4.64 17.55 11.53
CA LYS A 132 -3.34 18.25 11.53
C LYS A 132 -2.23 17.24 11.25
N GLY A 133 -1.50 17.39 10.14
CA GLY A 133 -0.40 16.48 9.75
C GLY A 133 -0.77 15.46 8.67
N SER A 134 -1.99 15.52 8.13
CA SER A 134 -2.44 14.66 7.04
C SER A 134 -1.56 14.77 5.80
N LEU A 135 -1.00 13.64 5.32
CA LEU A 135 -0.22 13.61 4.06
C LEU A 135 -1.10 13.71 2.80
N LEU A 136 -2.09 14.58 2.84
CA LEU A 136 -2.73 15.05 1.62
C LEU A 136 -1.64 15.66 0.74
N SER A 137 -1.65 15.33 -0.55
CA SER A 137 -0.64 15.80 -1.51
C SER A 137 -0.48 17.32 -1.46
N TYR A 138 -1.60 18.01 -1.27
CA TYR A 138 -1.72 19.46 -1.20
C TYR A 138 -1.54 20.08 0.21
N ILE A 139 -1.32 19.29 1.26
CA ILE A 139 -1.09 19.81 2.63
C ILE A 139 0.26 19.36 3.18
N ASP A 140 0.57 18.06 3.22
CA ASP A 140 1.74 17.58 3.96
C ASP A 140 2.54 16.48 3.25
N ALA A 141 2.08 15.92 2.12
CA ALA A 141 2.86 14.88 1.43
C ALA A 141 4.19 15.45 0.91
N PRO A 142 5.33 14.82 1.22
CA PRO A 142 6.61 15.24 0.67
C PRO A 142 6.62 15.16 -0.86
N PHE A 143 7.42 16.02 -1.48
CA PHE A 143 7.83 15.85 -2.88
C PHE A 143 9.24 15.23 -2.89
N ILE A 144 9.52 14.40 -3.88
CA ILE A 144 10.85 13.82 -4.08
C ILE A 144 11.33 14.03 -5.51
N ASP A 145 12.63 14.24 -5.68
CA ASP A 145 13.26 14.23 -7.00
C ASP A 145 13.39 12.80 -7.55
N LEU A 146 13.76 12.69 -8.83
CA LEU A 146 14.02 11.39 -9.50
C LEU A 146 15.26 10.64 -8.96
N SER A 147 16.01 11.24 -8.03
CA SER A 147 17.12 10.59 -7.31
C SER A 147 16.70 10.07 -5.93
N GLY A 148 15.45 10.32 -5.52
CA GLY A 148 14.88 9.90 -4.25
C GLY A 148 15.16 10.84 -3.08
N ASN A 149 15.56 12.10 -3.33
CA ASN A 149 15.77 13.09 -2.27
C ASN A 149 14.50 13.91 -2.02
N PHE A 150 14.25 14.26 -0.75
CA PHE A 150 13.16 15.15 -0.38
C PHE A 150 13.41 16.58 -0.86
N ILE A 151 12.43 17.15 -1.55
CA ILE A 151 12.43 18.57 -1.93
C ILE A 151 12.08 19.42 -0.71
N THR A 152 12.86 20.47 -0.47
CA THR A 152 12.68 21.40 0.65
C THR A 152 12.75 22.86 0.19
N GLY A 153 12.46 23.80 1.09
CA GLY A 153 12.61 25.24 0.84
C GLY A 153 11.64 25.82 -0.20
N ASN A 154 12.12 26.76 -1.01
CA ASN A 154 11.28 27.52 -1.95
C ASN A 154 10.65 26.62 -3.02
N LYS A 155 11.39 25.62 -3.52
CA LYS A 155 10.88 24.70 -4.55
C LYS A 155 9.70 23.87 -4.03
N LEU A 156 9.76 23.41 -2.78
CA LEU A 156 8.65 22.73 -2.11
C LEU A 156 7.40 23.62 -2.08
N SER A 157 7.57 24.89 -1.70
CA SER A 157 6.46 25.85 -1.62
C SER A 157 5.81 26.11 -2.99
N GLU A 158 6.61 26.20 -4.05
CA GLU A 158 6.15 26.37 -5.43
C GLU A 158 5.35 25.14 -5.92
N LEU A 159 5.93 23.94 -5.76
CA LEU A 159 5.29 22.67 -6.15
C LEU A 159 3.96 22.49 -5.42
N ARG A 160 3.93 22.79 -4.11
CA ARG A 160 2.73 22.71 -3.30
C ARG A 160 1.64 23.69 -3.77
N SER A 161 2.00 24.93 -4.08
CA SER A 161 1.05 25.92 -4.63
C SER A 161 0.40 25.43 -5.92
N ARG A 162 1.16 24.70 -6.75
CA ARG A 162 0.67 24.12 -8.00
C ARG A 162 -0.25 22.91 -7.77
N GLU A 163 0.08 22.03 -6.85
CA GLU A 163 -0.77 20.91 -6.43
C GLU A 163 -2.15 21.41 -5.96
N MET A 164 -2.19 22.47 -5.13
CA MET A 164 -3.45 23.07 -4.68
C MET A 164 -4.30 23.65 -5.82
N LYS A 165 -3.68 24.17 -6.88
CA LYS A 165 -4.38 24.80 -8.01
C LYS A 165 -4.92 23.80 -9.02
N ASN A 166 -4.26 22.65 -9.18
CA ASN A 166 -4.66 21.62 -10.11
C ASN A 166 -4.44 20.23 -9.50
N PRO A 167 -5.41 19.73 -8.72
CA PRO A 167 -5.33 18.39 -8.13
C PRO A 167 -5.65 17.29 -9.16
N TYR A 168 -6.15 17.66 -10.34
CA TYR A 168 -6.55 16.74 -11.40
C TYR A 168 -5.33 16.45 -12.31
N ASP A 169 -5.34 15.31 -13.00
CA ASP A 169 -4.20 14.72 -13.75
C ASP A 169 -3.19 13.96 -12.87
N ASN A 170 -3.66 12.86 -12.28
CA ASN A 170 -2.88 11.95 -11.46
C ASN A 170 -3.05 10.50 -11.93
N THR A 171 -2.06 9.67 -11.64
CA THR A 171 -2.15 8.21 -11.84
C THR A 171 -2.72 7.57 -10.58
N SER A 172 -3.79 6.78 -10.72
CA SER A 172 -4.39 6.06 -9.58
C SER A 172 -3.51 4.91 -9.08
N ILE A 173 -3.41 4.80 -7.77
CA ILE A 173 -2.76 3.73 -6.98
C ILE A 173 -3.78 3.15 -5.98
N ASP A 174 -5.06 3.15 -6.34
CA ASP A 174 -6.06 2.55 -5.49
C ASP A 174 -6.11 1.03 -5.73
N PHE A 175 -5.29 0.29 -4.96
CA PHE A 175 -5.31 -1.18 -4.96
C PHE A 175 -6.36 -1.77 -4.01
N ILE A 176 -6.93 -0.93 -3.14
CA ILE A 176 -7.91 -1.34 -2.13
C ILE A 176 -9.32 -1.26 -2.71
N SER A 177 -9.60 -0.32 -3.61
CA SER A 177 -10.86 -0.27 -4.34
C SER A 177 -10.86 -1.24 -5.52
N ASN A 178 -11.94 -2.01 -5.65
CA ASN A 178 -12.18 -2.93 -6.76
C ASN A 178 -13.04 -2.29 -7.87
N ARG A 179 -12.99 -0.96 -8.03
CA ARG A 179 -13.71 -0.29 -9.13
C ARG A 179 -13.34 -0.86 -10.50
#